data_AF-A0A529LVY3-F1
#
_entry.id   AF-A0A529LVY3-F1
#
_cell.length_a   1.000
_cell.length_b   1.000
_cell.length_c   1.000
_cell.angle_alpha   90.00
_cell.angle_beta   90.00
_cell.angle_gamma   90.00
#
_symmetry.space_group_name_H-M   'P 1'
#
loop_
_entity.id
_entity.type
_entity.pdbx_description
1 polymer ?
#
loop_
_entity_poly.entity_id
_entity_poly.type
_entity_poly.pdbx_seq_one_letter_code
_entity_poly.pdbx_strand_id
1 'polypeptide(L)'
;MNAPIVVPPAAMPIGRDLFKTVSSHWPSGVAVITTAASDGTLHGLTMSAVIALSLEPMQFLISVDQTSNTLPVLKEKRRFCINF
;
A
#
# COMPACT_ATOMS: atom_id res chain seq x y z
N MET A 1 11.26 37.96 2.85
CA MET A 1 11.48 37.71 1.41
C MET A 1 10.65 36.49 1.06
N ASN A 2 9.40 36.70 0.63
CA ASN A 2 8.47 35.61 0.34
C ASN A 2 8.52 35.35 -1.16
N ALA A 3 9.08 34.21 -1.56
CA ALA A 3 9.02 33.76 -2.95
C ALA A 3 7.54 33.53 -3.33
N PRO A 4 7.11 33.92 -4.54
CA PRO A 4 5.75 33.69 -4.99
C PRO A 4 5.47 32.18 -5.04
N ILE A 5 4.31 31.78 -4.51
CA ILE A 5 3.79 30.42 -4.67
C ILE A 5 3.48 30.24 -6.15
N VAL A 6 4.33 29.50 -6.86
CA VAL A 6 4.05 29.05 -8.23
C VAL A 6 2.92 28.03 -8.13
N VAL A 7 1.71 28.44 -8.51
CA VAL A 7 0.59 27.51 -8.68
C VAL A 7 0.90 26.68 -9.93
N PRO A 8 1.10 25.36 -9.82
CA PRO A 8 1.40 24.56 -10.99
C PRO A 8 0.22 24.65 -11.99
N PRO A 9 0.50 24.64 -13.30
CA PRO A 9 -0.54 24.64 -14.32
C PRO A 9 -1.52 23.48 -14.08
N ALA A 10 -2.79 23.68 -14.47
CA ALA A 10 -3.86 22.69 -14.32
C ALA A 10 -3.34 21.29 -14.68
N ALA A 11 -3.44 20.35 -13.73
CA ALA A 11 -2.77 19.07 -13.80
C ALA A 11 -3.15 18.32 -15.08
N MET A 12 -2.16 18.10 -15.96
CA MET A 12 -2.33 17.19 -17.08
C MET A 12 -2.66 15.79 -16.53
N PRO A 13 -3.66 15.08 -17.08
CA PRO A 13 -3.92 13.70 -16.68
C PRO A 13 -2.66 12.86 -16.87
N ILE A 14 -2.15 12.27 -15.78
CA ILE A 14 -1.04 11.33 -15.85
C ILE A 14 -1.58 10.01 -16.39
N GLY A 15 -1.09 9.61 -17.56
CA GLY A 15 -1.45 8.32 -18.17
C GLY A 15 -0.99 7.14 -17.30
N ARG A 16 -1.81 6.08 -17.26
CA ARG A 16 -1.54 4.85 -16.50
C ARG A 16 -0.13 4.28 -16.76
N ASP A 17 0.29 4.25 -18.03
CA ASP A 17 1.58 3.68 -18.43
C ASP A 17 2.75 4.54 -17.96
N LEU A 18 2.61 5.87 -18.00
CA LEU A 18 3.63 6.78 -17.48
C LEU A 18 3.78 6.61 -15.97
N PHE A 19 2.66 6.56 -15.24
CA PHE A 19 2.68 6.32 -13.79
C PHE A 19 3.36 4.98 -13.46
N LYS A 20 2.95 3.89 -14.13
CA LYS A 20 3.55 2.56 -13.94
C LYS A 20 5.05 2.55 -14.22
N THR A 21 5.47 3.22 -15.30
CA THR A 21 6.89 3.32 -15.67
C THR A 21 7.68 4.05 -14.59
N VAL A 22 7.20 5.22 -14.14
CA VAL A 22 7.87 5.99 -13.08
C VAL A 22 7.94 5.20 -11.78
N SER A 23 6.85 4.56 -11.35
CA SER A 23 6.82 3.75 -10.12
C SER A 23 7.78 2.56 -10.18
N SER A 24 7.99 1.96 -11.36
CA SER A 24 8.89 0.80 -11.52
C SER A 24 10.37 1.11 -11.25
N HIS A 25 10.77 2.38 -11.28
CA HIS A 25 12.13 2.81 -10.94
C HIS A 25 12.40 2.81 -9.42
N TRP A 26 11.37 2.61 -8.59
CA TRP A 26 11.52 2.46 -7.14
C TRP A 26 11.44 0.97 -6.75
N PRO A 27 12.59 0.26 -6.66
CA PRO A 27 12.58 -1.14 -6.29
C PRO A 27 12.09 -1.33 -4.85
N SER A 28 11.41 -2.44 -4.62
CA SER A 28 10.92 -2.85 -3.29
C SER A 28 11.07 -4.35 -3.13
N GLY A 29 11.10 -4.81 -1.88
CA GLY A 29 10.90 -6.22 -1.59
C GLY A 29 9.48 -6.67 -1.94
N VAL A 30 9.25 -7.97 -1.88
CA VAL A 30 7.91 -8.57 -2.02
C VAL A 30 7.57 -9.22 -0.68
N ALA A 31 6.35 -8.98 -0.21
CA ALA A 31 5.81 -9.66 0.95
C ALA A 31 4.47 -10.34 0.62
N VAL A 32 4.07 -11.30 1.43
CA VAL A 32 2.71 -11.87 1.45
C VAL A 32 2.01 -11.44 2.72
N ILE A 33 0.91 -10.71 2.58
CA ILE A 33 0.03 -10.35 3.69
C ILE A 33 -0.97 -11.48 3.87
N THR A 34 -1.09 -12.04 5.08
CA THR A 34 -2.02 -13.14 5.37
C THR A 34 -2.94 -12.82 6.54
N THR A 35 -4.17 -13.35 6.50
CA THR A 35 -5.15 -13.29 7.58
C THR A 35 -6.10 -14.49 7.48
N ALA A 36 -6.95 -14.69 8.49
CA ALA A 36 -7.93 -15.77 8.53
C ALA A 36 -9.31 -15.23 8.92
N ALA A 37 -10.33 -15.62 8.16
CA ALA A 37 -11.73 -15.30 8.41
C ALA A 37 -12.28 -16.02 9.66
N SER A 38 -13.50 -15.67 10.08
CA SER A 38 -14.14 -16.23 11.29
C SER A 38 -14.39 -17.73 11.20
N ASP A 39 -14.60 -18.23 10.00
CA ASP A 39 -14.79 -19.65 9.67
C ASP A 39 -13.46 -20.41 9.49
N GLY A 40 -12.32 -19.74 9.67
CA GLY A 40 -10.99 -20.31 9.45
C GLY A 40 -10.49 -20.27 8.00
N THR A 41 -11.28 -19.73 7.06
CA THR A 41 -10.85 -19.57 5.66
C THR A 41 -9.62 -18.64 5.60
N LEU A 42 -8.57 -19.06 4.90
CA LEU A 42 -7.33 -18.30 4.77
C LEU A 42 -7.40 -17.31 3.61
N HIS A 43 -6.95 -16.08 3.86
CA HIS A 43 -6.85 -15.03 2.86
C HIS A 43 -5.43 -14.48 2.80
N GLY A 44 -5.02 -14.04 1.62
CA GLY A 44 -3.76 -13.33 1.47
C GLY A 44 -3.59 -12.65 0.13
N LEU A 45 -2.61 -11.75 0.08
CA LEU A 45 -2.22 -11.06 -1.13
C LEU A 45 -0.71 -10.81 -1.17
N THR A 46 -0.14 -10.91 -2.37
CA THR A 46 1.22 -10.47 -2.66
C THR A 46 1.25 -8.94 -2.70
N MET A 47 2.24 -8.33 -2.04
CA MET A 47 2.33 -6.89 -1.90
C MET A 47 3.78 -6.41 -1.88
N SER A 48 4.05 -5.35 -2.64
CA SER A 48 5.30 -4.59 -2.56
C SER A 48 5.16 -3.26 -1.79
N ALA A 49 3.93 -2.75 -1.64
CA ALA A 49 3.61 -1.53 -0.92
C ALA A 49 3.56 -1.74 0.62
N VAL A 50 4.68 -2.19 1.18
CA VAL A 50 4.90 -2.39 2.63
C VAL A 50 6.00 -1.45 3.11
N ILE A 51 5.73 -0.69 4.18
CA ILE A 51 6.67 0.30 4.71
C ILE A 51 6.81 0.10 6.22
N ALA A 52 8.05 -0.04 6.70
CA ALA A 52 8.35 0.11 8.13
C ALA A 52 8.17 1.58 8.51
N LEU A 53 7.17 1.88 9.34
CA LEU A 53 6.70 3.25 9.58
C LEU A 53 7.34 3.87 10.83
N SER A 54 7.40 3.12 11.92
CA SER A 54 7.96 3.57 13.20
C SER A 54 8.55 2.41 13.98
N LEU A 55 9.54 2.71 14.81
CA LEU A 55 10.08 1.78 15.81
C LEU A 55 9.39 1.95 17.17
N GLU A 56 8.92 3.17 17.48
CA GLU A 56 8.35 3.53 18.77
C GLU A 56 7.06 4.36 18.55
N PRO A 57 5.87 3.73 18.64
CA PRO A 57 5.64 2.28 18.71
C PRO A 57 6.00 1.57 17.40
N MET A 58 6.29 0.26 17.47
CA MET A 58 6.59 -0.55 16.29
C MET A 58 5.38 -0.59 15.34
N GLN A 59 5.55 -0.04 14.14
CA GLN A 59 4.47 0.12 13.18
C GLN A 59 4.93 -0.21 11.76
N PHE A 60 4.03 -0.86 11.02
CA PHE A 60 4.09 -1.01 9.57
C PHE A 60 2.87 -0.35 8.93
N LEU A 61 3.06 0.12 7.69
CA LEU A 61 1.99 0.56 6.80
C LEU A 61 1.93 -0.37 5.60
N ILE A 62 0.71 -0.78 5.24
CA ILE A 62 0.41 -1.50 4.00
C ILE A 62 -0.65 -0.75 3.19
N SER A 63 -0.49 -0.69 1.87
CA SER A 63 -1.47 -0.08 0.97
C SER A 63 -2.20 -1.16 0.17
N VAL A 64 -3.44 -1.45 0.59
CA VAL A 64 -4.29 -2.48 -0.02
C VAL A 64 -5.27 -1.83 -1.02
N ASP A 65 -5.39 -2.41 -2.21
CA ASP A 65 -6.39 -1.99 -3.20
C ASP A 65 -7.83 -2.14 -2.63
N GLN A 66 -8.69 -1.16 -2.88
CA GLN A 66 -10.08 -1.18 -2.40
C GLN A 66 -10.91 -2.35 -2.97
N THR A 67 -10.52 -2.86 -4.13
CA THR A 67 -11.14 -4.00 -4.82
C THR A 67 -10.58 -5.36 -4.37
N SER A 68 -9.60 -5.38 -3.46
CA SER A 68 -9.03 -6.63 -2.93
C SER A 68 -10.07 -7.46 -2.18
N ASN A 69 -10.17 -8.75 -2.53
CA ASN A 69 -11.00 -9.72 -1.80
C ASN A 69 -10.51 -10.00 -0.37
N THR A 70 -9.28 -9.60 -0.03
CA THR A 70 -8.68 -9.79 1.30
C THR A 70 -8.92 -8.59 2.20
N LEU A 71 -9.16 -7.40 1.63
CA LEU A 71 -9.40 -6.17 2.41
C LEU A 71 -10.58 -6.25 3.38
N PRO A 72 -11.75 -6.82 3.03
CA PRO A 72 -12.86 -6.97 3.98
C PRO A 72 -12.46 -7.79 5.21
N VAL A 73 -11.75 -8.90 5.01
CA VAL A 73 -11.30 -9.79 6.09
C VAL A 73 -10.25 -9.09 6.96
N LEU A 74 -9.31 -8.34 6.37
CA LEU A 74 -8.35 -7.53 7.13
C LEU A 74 -9.04 -6.49 8.02
N LYS A 75 -10.09 -5.82 7.51
CA LYS A 75 -10.87 -4.83 8.26
C LYS A 75 -11.67 -5.45 9.39
N GLU A 76 -12.32 -6.60 9.15
CA GLU A 76 -13.06 -7.35 10.17
C GLU A 76 -12.13 -7.86 11.27
N LYS A 77 -11.02 -8.51 10.89
CA LYS A 77 -10.15 -9.23 11.83
C LYS A 77 -9.18 -8.35 12.59
N ARG A 78 -8.80 -7.20 12.03
CA ARG A 78 -7.84 -6.25 12.63
C ARG A 78 -6.51 -6.92 13.01
N ARG A 79 -6.20 -8.06 12.40
CA ARG A 79 -5.03 -8.91 12.65
C ARG A 79 -4.59 -9.53 11.34
N PHE A 80 -3.30 -9.48 11.08
CA PHE A 80 -2.67 -10.04 9.90
C PHE A 80 -1.19 -10.27 10.16
N CYS A 81 -0.54 -11.00 9.27
CA CYS A 81 0.90 -11.23 9.26
C CYS A 81 1.53 -10.65 7.98
N ILE A 82 2.77 -10.18 8.06
CA ILE A 82 3.60 -9.78 6.93
C ILE A 82 4.70 -10.83 6.80
N ASN A 83 4.74 -11.53 5.67
CA ASN A 83 5.77 -12.52 5.35
C ASN A 83 6.68 -11.90 4.28
N PHE A 84 7.93 -11.57 4.62
CA PHE A 84 8.92 -11.03 3.68
C PHE A 84 9.62 -12.14 2.89
#